data_AF-A0A553JQV7-F1
#
_entry.id   AF-A0A553JQV7-F1
#
_cell.length_a   1.000
_cell.length_b   1.000
_cell.length_c   1.000
_cell.angle_alpha   90.00
_cell.angle_beta   90.00
_cell.angle_gamma   90.00
#
_symmetry.space_group_name_H-M   'P 1'
#
loop_
_entity.id
_entity.type
_entity.pdbx_description
1 polymer ?
#
loop_
_entity_poly.entity_id
_entity_poly.type
_entity_poly.pdbx_seq_one_letter_code
_entity_poly.pdbx_strand_id
1 'polypeptide(L)' 'MLNQVWRLFSSTLAAFLGVQSEKNRQRDFKTNSPVPFIVMGIVLAVIFVATLLFIVKQVLA' A
#
# COMPACT_ATOMS: atom_id res chain seq x y z
N MET A 1 -15.01 -8.18 -8.28
CA MET A 1 -14.62 -7.31 -7.15
C MET A 1 -13.26 -7.68 -6.57
N LEU A 2 -12.99 -8.96 -6.25
CA LEU A 2 -11.72 -9.42 -5.65
C LEU A 2 -10.47 -9.02 -6.48
N ASN A 3 -10.52 -9.16 -7.80
CA ASN A 3 -9.40 -8.82 -8.69
C ASN A 3 -9.03 -7.32 -8.67
N GLN A 4 -10.00 -6.43 -8.38
CA GLN A 4 -9.76 -4.99 -8.28
C GLN A 4 -9.08 -4.62 -6.97
N VAL A 5 -9.52 -5.21 -5.85
CA VAL A 5 -8.90 -5.02 -4.54
C VAL A 5 -7.48 -5.58 -4.53
N TRP A 6 -7.27 -6.76 -5.11
CA TRP A 6 -5.93 -7.34 -5.24
C TRP A 6 -4.99 -6.45 -6.05
N ARG A 7 -5.46 -5.91 -7.18
CA ARG A 7 -4.69 -4.97 -8.01
C ARG A 7 -4.35 -3.69 -7.23
N LEU A 8 -5.32 -3.12 -6.53
CA LEU A 8 -5.13 -1.92 -5.72
C LEU A 8 -4.09 -2.17 -4.62
N PHE A 9 -4.21 -3.27 -3.91
CA PHE A 9 -3.26 -3.69 -2.89
C PHE A 9 -1.85 -3.87 -3.48
N SER A 10 -1.69 -4.68 -4.54
CA SER A 10 -0.39 -4.96 -5.13
C SER A 10 0.30 -3.73 -5.71
N SER A 11 -0.46 -2.85 -6.38
CA SER A 11 0.07 -1.61 -6.94
C SER A 11 0.48 -0.62 -5.84
N THR A 12 -0.35 -0.47 -4.80
CA THR A 12 -0.06 0.45 -3.70
C THR A 12 1.13 -0.06 -2.89
N LEU A 13 1.22 -1.37 -2.65
CA LEU A 13 2.36 -1.99 -1.99
C LEU A 13 3.65 -1.83 -2.81
N ALA A 14 3.60 -2.07 -4.13
CA ALA A 14 4.75 -1.86 -5.00
C ALA A 14 5.19 -0.38 -5.00
N ALA A 15 4.25 0.56 -4.98
CA ALA A 15 4.56 1.99 -4.89
C ALA A 15 5.16 2.36 -3.53
N PHE A 16 4.61 1.82 -2.44
CA PHE A 16 5.10 2.02 -1.07
C PHE A 16 6.55 1.52 -0.90
N LEU A 17 6.89 0.40 -1.54
CA LEU A 17 8.23 -0.17 -1.55
C LEU A 17 9.17 0.45 -2.62
N GLY A 18 8.68 1.39 -3.43
CA GLY A 18 9.46 2.04 -4.49
C GLY A 18 9.73 1.17 -5.74
N VAL A 19 9.09 0.00 -5.85
CA VAL A 19 9.27 -0.97 -6.96
C VAL A 19 8.14 -0.90 -8.00
N GLN A 20 7.35 0.18 -7.99
CA GLN A 20 6.24 0.37 -8.92
C GLN A 20 6.72 0.68 -10.35
N SER A 21 6.67 -0.34 -11.20
CA SER A 21 5.92 -0.32 -12.46
C SER A 21 5.55 1.01 -13.13
N GLU A 22 6.26 1.53 -14.13
CA GLU A 22 5.74 2.65 -14.97
C GLU A 22 4.42 2.27 -15.66
N LYS A 23 4.33 1.05 -16.20
CA LYS A 23 3.10 0.52 -16.81
C LYS A 23 1.95 0.45 -15.81
N ASN A 24 2.23 0.00 -14.58
CA ASN A 24 1.22 -0.06 -13.53
C ASN A 24 0.80 1.36 -13.10
N ARG A 25 1.75 2.28 -12.94
CA ARG A 25 1.50 3.70 -12.63
C ARG A 25 0.58 4.33 -13.68
N GLN A 26 0.90 4.23 -14.97
CA GLN A 26 0.04 4.80 -16.02
C GLN A 26 -1.36 4.19 -16.05
N ARG A 27 -1.50 2.88 -15.82
CA ARG A 27 -2.80 2.22 -15.73
C ARG A 27 -3.60 2.73 -14.53
N ASP A 28 -2.94 2.85 -13.38
CA ASP A 28 -3.58 3.21 -12.12
C ASP A 28 -3.94 4.71 -12.08
N PHE A 29 -3.16 5.57 -12.72
CA PHE A 29 -3.43 7.01 -12.87
C PHE A 29 -4.54 7.32 -13.89
N LYS A 30 -4.91 6.37 -14.74
CA LYS A 30 -6.08 6.46 -15.62
C LYS A 30 -7.40 6.08 -14.93
N THR A 31 -7.36 5.74 -13.64
CA THR A 31 -8.57 5.46 -12.87
C THR A 31 -9.30 6.75 -12.52
N ASN A 32 -10.63 6.67 -12.36
CA ASN A 32 -11.49 7.84 -12.15
C ASN A 32 -11.24 8.58 -10.82
N SER A 33 -10.54 7.97 -9.87
CA SER A 33 -10.26 8.58 -8.57
C SER A 33 -8.99 8.00 -7.92
N PRO A 34 -8.10 8.84 -7.36
CA PRO A 34 -6.94 8.39 -6.60
C PRO A 34 -7.29 7.96 -5.17
N VAL A 35 -8.50 8.27 -4.68
CA VAL A 35 -8.92 8.03 -3.28
C VAL A 35 -8.68 6.59 -2.81
N PRO A 36 -8.99 5.53 -3.59
CA PRO A 36 -8.74 4.16 -3.17
C PRO A 36 -7.25 3.87 -2.90
N PHE A 37 -6.34 4.47 -3.67
CA PHE A 37 -4.89 4.30 -3.48
C PHE A 37 -4.40 5.04 -2.24
N ILE A 38 -4.95 6.23 -1.97
CA ILE A 38 -4.64 7.01 -0.76
C ILE A 38 -5.06 6.24 0.50
N VAL A 39 -6.31 5.74 0.52
CA VAL A 39 -6.83 4.95 1.64
C VAL A 39 -5.98 3.69 1.85
N MET A 40 -5.67 2.95 0.79
CA MET A 40 -4.79 1.77 0.86
C MET A 40 -3.39 2.13 1.39
N GLY A 41 -2.82 3.25 0.95
CA GLY A 41 -1.52 3.73 1.40
C GLY A 41 -1.49 4.07 2.90
N ILE A 42 -2.53 4.74 3.40
CA ILE A 42 -2.69 5.03 4.84
C ILE A 42 -2.79 3.74 5.64
N VAL A 43 -3.58 2.77 5.17
CA VAL A 43 -3.71 1.45 5.82
C VAL A 43 -2.36 0.75 5.89
N LEU A 44 -1.60 0.71 4.79
CA LEU A 44 -0.26 0.12 4.78
C LEU A 44 0.72 0.82 5.73
N ALA A 45 0.70 2.17 5.78
CA ALA A 45 1.55 2.93 6.69
C ALA A 45 1.21 2.67 8.17
N VAL A 46 -0.08 2.62 8.52
CA VAL A 46 -0.53 2.29 9.87
C VAL A 46 -0.08 0.87 10.26
N ILE A 47 -0.27 -0.10 9.37
CA ILE A 47 0.18 -1.49 9.60
C ILE A 47 1.71 -1.54 9.80
N PHE A 48 2.46 -0.81 8.98
CA PHE A 48 3.93 -0.74 9.09
C PHE A 48 4.37 -0.19 10.44
N VAL A 49 3.84 0.96 10.87
CA VAL A 49 4.16 1.56 12.17
C VAL A 49 3.74 0.64 13.32
N ALA A 50 2.54 0.05 13.27
CA ALA A 50 2.08 -0.88 14.31
C ALA A 50 3.00 -2.10 14.42
N THR A 51 3.49 -2.62 13.29
CA THR A 51 4.45 -3.74 13.24
C THR A 51 5.77 -3.34 13.90
N LEU A 52 6.31 -2.16 13.58
CA LEU A 52 7.53 -1.67 14.23
C LEU A 52 7.37 -1.50 15.73
N LEU A 53 6.26 -0.90 16.18
CA LEU A 53 5.96 -0.74 17.61
C LEU A 53 5.86 -2.09 18.32
N PHE A 54 5.22 -3.08 17.69
CA PHE A 54 5.12 -4.44 18.22
C PHE A 54 6.52 -5.06 18.39
N ILE A 55 7.36 -5.01 17.35
CA ILE A 55 8.72 -5.54 17.40
C ILE A 55 9.54 -4.85 18.50
N VAL A 56 9.53 -3.52 18.54
CA VAL A 56 10.27 -2.74 19.56
C VAL A 56 9.83 -3.12 20.97
N LYS A 57 8.52 -3.27 21.21
CA LYS A 57 8.00 -3.72 22.50
C LYS A 57 8.47 -5.13 22.87
N GLN A 58 8.56 -6.05 21.92
CA GLN A 58 9.04 -7.41 22.19
C GLN A 58 10.55 -7.46 22.47
N VAL A 59 11.33 -6.54 21.89
CA VAL A 59 12.80 -6.51 22.07
C VAL A 59 13.20 -5.80 23.37
N LEU A 60 12.43 -4.79 23.81
CA LEU A 60 12.74 -3.99 24.99
C LEU A 60 12.07 -4.47 26.30
N ALA A 61 11.08 -5.38 26.20
CA ALA A 61 10.41 -5.99 27.37
C ALA A 61 11.21 -7.17 27.91
#